data_AF-A0A0R0E6C0-F1
#
_entry.id   AF-A0A0R0E6C0-F1
#
_cell.length_a   1.000
_cell.length_b   1.000
_cell.length_c   1.000
_cell.angle_alpha   90.00
_cell.angle_beta   90.00
_cell.angle_gamma   90.00
#
_symmetry.space_group_name_H-M   'P 1'
#
loop_
_entity.id
_entity.type
_entity.pdbx_description
1 polymer ?
#
loop_
_entity_poly.entity_id
_entity_poly.type
_entity_poly.pdbx_seq_one_letter_code
_entity_poly.pdbx_strand_id
1 'polypeptide(L)'
;MSSSKHRYRITVTPIEADGLQCSGRCTIEFEQRSPRNWMHELEDAQRQRRLSCNEAAGAVVATGLLEALAVAARDDAHPLAALQPELDGLIAKLQALRQAR
;
A
#
# COMPACT_ATOMS: atom_id res chain seq x y z
N MET A 1 -10.13 -11.48 -20.43
CA MET A 1 -10.96 -10.75 -19.43
C MET A 1 -10.11 -9.61 -18.90
N SER A 2 -10.46 -8.36 -19.24
CA SER A 2 -9.75 -7.20 -18.71
C SER A 2 -10.05 -7.12 -17.21
N SER A 3 -9.13 -7.63 -16.37
CA SER A 3 -9.18 -7.38 -14.93
C SER A 3 -9.14 -5.87 -14.77
N SER A 4 -10.25 -5.26 -14.34
CA SER A 4 -10.32 -3.83 -14.10
C SER A 4 -9.39 -3.51 -12.94
N LYS A 5 -8.12 -3.25 -13.24
CA LYS A 5 -7.13 -2.85 -12.24
C LYS A 5 -7.55 -1.48 -11.73
N HIS A 6 -7.86 -1.38 -10.44
CA HIS A 6 -8.04 -0.10 -9.78
C HIS A 6 -6.75 0.71 -9.91
N ARG A 7 -6.89 2.01 -10.11
CA ARG A 7 -5.76 2.93 -10.25
C ARG A 7 -5.85 4.02 -9.19
N TYR A 8 -4.76 4.18 -8.45
CA TYR A 8 -4.63 5.11 -7.35
C TYR A 8 -3.56 6.14 -7.69
N ARG A 9 -3.83 7.41 -7.42
CA ARG A 9 -2.80 8.46 -7.35
C ARG A 9 -2.31 8.52 -5.91
N ILE A 10 -1.02 8.30 -5.70
CA ILE A 10 -0.38 8.41 -4.39
C ILE A 10 0.38 9.72 -4.36
N THR A 11 0.04 10.56 -3.39
CA THR A 11 0.67 11.86 -3.18
C THR A 11 1.19 11.90 -1.75
N VAL A 12 2.49 12.09 -1.59
CA VAL A 12 3.15 12.22 -0.27
C VAL A 12 3.71 13.64 -0.17
N THR A 13 3.14 14.43 0.73
CA THR A 13 3.54 15.81 0.99
C THR A 13 3.91 15.96 2.47
N PRO A 14 5.12 16.44 2.80
CA PRO A 14 5.50 16.75 4.17
C PRO A 14 4.56 17.81 4.78
N ILE A 15 4.27 17.63 6.07
CA ILE A 15 3.64 18.66 6.89
C ILE A 15 4.75 19.36 7.68
N GLU A 16 4.83 20.68 7.55
CA GLU A 16 5.81 21.51 8.22
C GLU A 16 5.48 21.69 9.71
N ALA A 17 6.40 22.27 10.47
CA ALA A 17 6.23 22.46 11.92
C ALA A 17 5.02 23.35 12.28
N ASP A 18 4.55 24.18 11.34
CA ASP A 18 3.35 25.01 11.47
C ASP A 18 2.05 24.28 11.14
N GLY A 19 2.11 22.99 10.78
CA GLY A 19 0.96 22.18 10.40
C GLY A 19 0.49 22.38 8.96
N LEU A 20 1.15 23.25 8.19
CA LEU A 20 0.85 23.47 6.79
C LEU A 20 1.58 22.45 5.91
N GLN A 21 1.01 22.19 4.73
CA GLN A 21 1.73 21.43 3.72
C GLN A 21 2.95 22.22 3.27
N CYS A 22 4.07 21.52 3.06
CA CYS A 22 5.26 22.12 2.50
C CYS A 22 4.94 22.83 1.17
N SER A 23 5.51 24.02 0.98
CA SER A 23 5.37 24.80 -0.24
C SER A 23 6.57 24.60 -1.18
N GLY A 24 6.32 24.44 -2.48
CA GLY A 24 7.37 24.26 -3.49
C GLY A 24 7.53 22.82 -3.98
N ARG A 25 8.75 22.40 -4.30
CA ARG A 25 9.05 21.08 -4.88
C ARG A 25 9.36 20.03 -3.80
N CYS A 26 8.35 19.67 -3.01
CA CYS A 26 8.48 18.72 -1.89
C CYS A 26 7.44 17.59 -1.87
N THR A 27 6.60 17.51 -2.91
CA THR A 27 5.62 16.45 -3.06
C THR A 27 6.14 15.34 -3.96
N ILE A 28 5.95 14.08 -3.53
CA ILE A 28 6.14 12.89 -4.37
C ILE A 28 4.77 12.48 -4.89
N GLU A 29 4.63 12.32 -6.21
CA GLU A 29 3.41 11.80 -6.84
C GLU A 29 3.72 10.64 -7.78
N PHE A 30 2.96 9.54 -7.67
CA PHE A 30 3.01 8.43 -8.62
C PHE A 30 1.65 7.71 -8.73
N GLU A 31 1.47 6.94 -9.81
CA GLU A 31 0.31 6.09 -9.99
C GLU A 31 0.60 4.65 -9.54
N GLN A 32 -0.31 4.07 -8.75
CA GLN A 32 -0.29 2.66 -8.37
C GLN A 32 -1.50 1.92 -8.94
N ARG A 33 -1.23 0.78 -9.60
CA ARG A 33 -2.28 -0.15 -10.05
C ARG A 33 -2.43 -1.27 -9.04
N SER A 34 -3.67 -1.66 -8.74
CA SER A 34 -3.97 -2.76 -7.83
C SER A 34 -5.16 -3.59 -8.33
N PRO A 35 -5.13 -4.92 -8.17
CA PRO A 35 -6.29 -5.77 -8.45
C PRO A 35 -7.38 -5.64 -7.36
N ARG A 36 -7.06 -5.02 -6.22
CA ARG A 36 -7.94 -4.87 -5.06
C ARG A 36 -8.46 -3.44 -4.94
N ASN A 37 -9.69 -3.30 -4.44
CA ASN A 37 -10.29 -2.02 -4.10
C ASN A 37 -9.87 -1.60 -2.68
N TRP A 38 -8.91 -0.67 -2.58
CA TRP A 38 -8.36 -0.20 -1.30
C TRP A 38 -9.38 0.48 -0.38
N MET A 39 -10.44 1.10 -0.92
CA MET A 39 -11.48 1.70 -0.06
C MET A 39 -12.28 0.61 0.65
N HIS A 40 -12.69 -0.42 -0.09
CA HIS A 40 -13.42 -1.54 0.51
C HIS A 40 -12.58 -2.27 1.56
N GLU A 41 -11.30 -2.48 1.27
CA GLU A 41 -10.33 -3.07 2.20
C GLU A 41 -10.12 -2.24 3.47
N LEU A 42 -10.15 -0.91 3.37
CA LEU A 42 -10.08 -0.02 4.53
C LEU A 42 -11.34 -0.12 5.38
N GLU A 43 -12.52 -0.13 4.77
CA GLU A 43 -13.78 -0.30 5.48
C GLU A 43 -13.82 -1.65 6.23
N ASP A 44 -13.36 -2.73 5.60
CA ASP A 44 -13.24 -4.05 6.24
C ASP A 44 -12.28 -4.02 7.44
N ALA A 45 -11.11 -3.43 7.28
CA ALA A 45 -10.13 -3.30 8.37
C ALA A 45 -10.67 -2.46 9.54
N GLN A 46 -11.38 -1.36 9.25
CA GLN A 46 -12.01 -0.52 10.27
C GLN A 46 -13.15 -1.24 11.00
N ARG A 47 -13.94 -2.07 10.30
CA ARG A 47 -15.00 -2.89 10.93
C ARG A 47 -14.47 -3.83 12.01
N GLN A 48 -13.24 -4.33 11.85
CA GLN A 48 -12.62 -5.24 12.81
C GLN A 48 -12.13 -4.56 14.09
N ARG A 49 -11.98 -3.22 14.10
CA ARG A 49 -11.57 -2.40 15.28
C ARG A 49 -10.27 -2.86 15.98
N ARG A 50 -9.39 -3.56 15.27
CA ARG A 50 -8.08 -4.02 15.78
C ARG A 50 -6.96 -2.99 15.61
N LEU A 51 -7.13 -2.11 14.63
CA LEU A 51 -6.20 -1.04 14.28
C LEU A 51 -6.90 0.30 14.45
N SER A 52 -6.16 1.34 14.83
CA SER A 52 -6.64 2.72 14.72
C SER A 52 -6.91 3.08 13.25
N CYS A 53 -7.64 4.16 13.01
CA CYS A 53 -7.96 4.61 11.66
C CYS A 53 -6.71 4.78 10.78
N ASN A 54 -5.66 5.39 11.33
CA ASN A 54 -4.41 5.63 10.62
C ASN A 54 -3.63 4.34 10.37
N GLU A 55 -3.59 3.42 11.33
CA GLU A 55 -2.95 2.11 11.15
C GLU A 55 -3.67 1.27 10.10
N ALA A 56 -5.01 1.28 10.08
CA ALA A 56 -5.80 0.58 9.08
C ALA A 56 -5.53 1.13 7.67
N ALA A 57 -5.56 2.46 7.50
CA ALA A 57 -5.23 3.11 6.23
C ALA A 57 -3.80 2.80 5.79
N GLY A 58 -2.83 2.94 6.70
CA GLY A 58 -1.43 2.62 6.46
C GLY A 58 -1.23 1.17 6.03
N ALA A 59 -1.85 0.21 6.72
CA ALA A 59 -1.75 -1.21 6.40
C ALA A 59 -2.32 -1.52 5.02
N VAL A 60 -3.47 -0.96 4.64
CA VAL A 60 -4.08 -1.16 3.32
C VAL A 60 -3.17 -0.65 2.20
N VAL A 61 -2.72 0.61 2.31
CA VAL A 61 -1.86 1.24 1.31
C VAL A 61 -0.50 0.53 1.22
N ALA A 62 0.15 0.27 2.35
CA ALA A 62 1.45 -0.40 2.39
C ALA A 62 1.37 -1.81 1.80
N THR A 63 0.35 -2.61 2.13
CA THR A 63 0.18 -3.95 1.54
C THR A 63 0.02 -3.86 0.02
N GLY A 64 -0.77 -2.91 -0.48
CA GLY A 64 -0.97 -2.73 -1.92
C GLY A 64 0.29 -2.29 -2.67
N LEU A 65 1.11 -1.42 -2.06
CA LEU A 65 2.40 -1.02 -2.62
C LEU A 65 3.41 -2.19 -2.61
N LEU A 66 3.49 -2.94 -1.51
CA LEU A 66 4.36 -4.10 -1.39
C LEU A 66 4.00 -5.20 -2.40
N GLU A 67 2.71 -5.44 -2.63
CA GLU A 67 2.27 -6.38 -3.67
C GLU A 67 2.72 -5.96 -5.07
N ALA A 68 2.74 -4.67 -5.37
CA ALA A 68 3.22 -4.19 -6.66
C ALA A 68 4.74 -4.41 -6.82
N LEU A 69 5.50 -4.15 -5.75
CA LEU A 69 6.93 -4.44 -5.70
C LEU A 69 7.21 -5.95 -5.82
N ALA A 70 6.43 -6.78 -5.14
CA ALA A 70 6.53 -8.24 -5.23
C ALA A 70 6.18 -8.76 -6.64
N VAL A 71 5.24 -8.13 -7.35
CA VAL A 71 4.97 -8.49 -8.75
C VAL A 71 6.15 -8.13 -9.66
N ALA A 72 6.78 -6.97 -9.45
CA ALA A 72 7.96 -6.56 -10.22
C ALA A 72 9.18 -7.44 -9.92
N ALA A 73 9.35 -7.85 -8.66
CA ALA A 73 10.45 -8.69 -8.19
C ALA A 73 10.41 -10.14 -8.73
N ARG A 74 9.30 -10.59 -9.33
CA ARG A 74 9.22 -11.91 -10.00
C ARG A 74 10.05 -12.01 -11.27
N ASP A 75 10.49 -10.88 -11.83
CA ASP A 75 11.48 -10.87 -12.90
C ASP A 75 12.88 -11.00 -12.27
N ASP A 76 13.59 -12.09 -12.56
CA ASP A 76 14.92 -12.39 -12.01
C ASP A 76 15.97 -11.31 -12.34
N ALA A 77 15.76 -10.52 -13.39
CA ALA A 77 16.63 -9.39 -13.74
C ALA A 77 16.33 -8.12 -12.92
N HIS A 78 15.22 -8.10 -12.18
CA HIS A 78 14.79 -6.94 -11.40
C HIS A 78 15.67 -6.77 -10.15
N PRO A 79 16.07 -5.54 -9.78
CA PRO A 79 16.88 -5.29 -8.57
C PRO A 79 16.25 -5.77 -7.25
N LEU A 80 14.97 -6.14 -7.25
CA LEU A 80 14.23 -6.57 -6.08
C LEU A 80 14.05 -8.10 -6.00
N ALA A 81 14.51 -8.86 -6.99
CA ALA A 81 14.31 -10.31 -7.05
C ALA A 81 14.83 -11.03 -5.80
N ALA A 82 15.97 -10.57 -5.26
CA ALA A 82 16.56 -11.12 -4.04
C ALA A 82 15.69 -10.93 -2.78
N LEU A 83 14.70 -10.04 -2.79
CA LEU A 83 13.80 -9.77 -1.66
C LEU A 83 12.45 -10.49 -1.78
N GLN A 84 12.26 -11.31 -2.82
CA GLN A 84 10.97 -11.95 -3.09
C GLN A 84 10.44 -12.76 -1.89
N PRO A 85 11.24 -13.62 -1.22
CA PRO A 85 10.75 -14.40 -0.08
C PRO A 85 10.29 -13.53 1.10
N GLU A 86 11.02 -12.45 1.40
CA GLU A 86 10.71 -11.52 2.48
C GLU A 86 9.44 -10.71 2.17
N LEU A 87 9.29 -10.26 0.92
CA LEU A 87 8.11 -9.55 0.44
C LEU A 87 6.87 -10.43 0.57
N ASP A 88 6.92 -11.68 0.09
CA ASP A 88 5.80 -12.61 0.18
C ASP A 88 5.40 -12.89 1.63
N GLY A 89 6.40 -13.12 2.51
CA GLY A 89 6.17 -13.36 3.93
C GLY A 89 5.57 -12.16 4.66
N LEU A 90 6.02 -10.94 4.37
CA LEU A 90 5.49 -9.72 4.98
C LEU A 90 4.07 -9.43 4.49
N ILE A 91 3.81 -9.56 3.19
CA ILE A 91 2.48 -9.34 2.60
C ILE A 91 1.46 -10.28 3.23
N ALA A 92 1.78 -11.57 3.37
CA ALA A 92 0.90 -12.55 4.00
C ALA A 92 0.54 -12.18 5.45
N LYS A 93 1.53 -11.71 6.24
CA LYS A 93 1.30 -11.26 7.63
C LYS A 93 0.41 -10.02 7.68
N LEU A 94 0.64 -9.04 6.81
CA LEU A 94 -0.18 -7.82 6.74
C LEU A 94 -1.62 -8.12 6.32
N GLN A 95 -1.82 -9.04 5.37
CA GLN A 95 -3.15 -9.50 4.97
C GLN A 95 -3.86 -10.22 6.14
N ALA A 96 -3.17 -11.11 6.85
CA ALA A 96 -3.74 -11.82 7.99
C ALA A 96 -4.18 -10.89 9.13
N LEU A 97 -3.41 -9.84 9.42
CA LEU A 97 -3.77 -8.82 10.42
C LEU A 97 -5.10 -8.14 10.10
N ARG A 98 -5.43 -8.00 8.81
CA ARG A 98 -6.64 -7.36 8.28
C ARG A 98 -7.80 -8.33 8.05
N GLN A 99 -7.62 -9.64 8.23
CA GLN A 99 -8.64 -10.65 7.94
C GLN A 99 -9.00 -11.52 9.16
N ALA A 100 -8.15 -11.57 10.18
CA ALA A 100 -8.37 -12.44 11.32
C ALA A 100 -9.58 -11.97 12.16
N ARG A 101 -10.54 -12.89 12.29
CA ARG A 101 -11.79 -12.81 13.06
C ARG A 101 -11.56 -13.01 14.55
#